data_AF-A0A946FAQ8-F1
#
_entry.id   AF-A0A946FAQ8-F1
#
_cell.length_a   1.000
_cell.length_b   1.000
_cell.length_c   1.000
_cell.angle_alpha   90.00
_cell.angle_beta   90.00
_cell.angle_gamma   90.00
#
_symmetry.space_group_name_H-M   'P 1'
#
loop_
_entity.id
_entity.type
_entity.pdbx_description
1 polymer ?
#
loop_
_entity_poly.entity_id
_entity_poly.type
_entity_poly.pdbx_seq_one_letter_code
_entity_poly.pdbx_strand_id
1 'polypeptide(L)'
;MTKSKRLLHLMRVSLGAFACLVVFAAMPAAAQDLRVEVDHAFLLRLDTDADLVYIANPSIADISVESPRMLFFIGLTPGQTGIYILDRDGNELIVGDVIVTPNENHEVTLNRNIGELTFSCAPRCVLIEEQGQVLTGAPDLSGVGGDPGEEAPDLSALGIE
;
A
#
# COMPACT_ATOMS: atom_id res chain seq x y z
N MET A 1 -41.37 -67.40 -30.87
CA MET A 1 -40.19 -66.59 -31.28
C MET A 1 -40.21 -65.19 -30.61
N THR A 2 -40.14 -65.08 -29.28
CA THR A 2 -40.34 -63.77 -28.58
C THR A 2 -39.51 -63.54 -27.32
N LYS A 3 -38.50 -64.38 -27.02
CA LYS A 3 -37.70 -64.29 -25.78
C LYS A 3 -36.37 -63.53 -25.92
N SER A 4 -35.82 -63.36 -27.14
CA SER A 4 -34.49 -62.77 -27.35
C SER A 4 -34.42 -61.24 -27.32
N LYS A 5 -35.55 -60.52 -27.46
CA LYS A 5 -35.55 -59.04 -27.55
C LYS A 5 -35.54 -58.31 -26.19
N ARG A 6 -35.88 -59.00 -25.09
CA ARG A 6 -35.92 -58.41 -23.73
C ARG A 6 -34.56 -58.46 -23.02
N LEU A 7 -33.71 -59.44 -23.36
CA LEU A 7 -32.38 -59.58 -22.76
C LEU A 7 -31.38 -58.55 -23.30
N LEU A 8 -31.58 -58.05 -24.53
CA LEU A 8 -30.73 -57.03 -25.14
C LEU A 8 -31.02 -55.60 -24.64
N HIS A 9 -32.18 -55.36 -24.02
CA HIS A 9 -32.50 -54.07 -23.41
C HIS A 9 -31.98 -53.94 -21.97
N LEU A 10 -31.89 -55.05 -21.23
CA LEU A 10 -31.35 -55.03 -19.87
C LEU A 10 -29.84 -54.77 -19.82
N MET A 11 -29.08 -55.16 -20.85
CA MET A 11 -27.63 -54.85 -20.94
C MET A 11 -27.33 -53.41 -21.37
N ARG A 12 -28.29 -52.66 -21.94
CA ARG A 12 -28.08 -51.24 -22.31
C ARG A 12 -28.33 -50.26 -21.16
N VAL A 13 -29.06 -50.68 -20.13
CA VAL A 13 -29.35 -49.85 -18.95
C VAL A 13 -28.23 -49.93 -17.91
N SER A 14 -27.34 -50.92 -18.01
CA SER A 14 -26.21 -51.12 -17.09
C SER A 14 -24.99 -50.22 -17.34
N LEU A 15 -24.94 -49.49 -18.46
CA LEU A 15 -23.76 -48.69 -18.85
C LEU A 15 -24.02 -47.18 -18.79
N GLY A 16 -24.99 -46.75 -17.97
CA GLY A 16 -25.38 -45.34 -17.85
C GLY A 16 -25.23 -44.74 -16.45
N ALA A 17 -24.70 -45.49 -15.47
CA ALA A 17 -24.77 -45.10 -14.05
C ALA A 17 -23.40 -44.98 -13.34
N PHE A 18 -22.28 -44.94 -14.07
CA PHE A 18 -20.93 -44.83 -13.48
C PHE A 18 -20.07 -43.74 -14.11
N ALA A 19 -20.70 -42.62 -14.50
CA ALA A 19 -19.99 -41.41 -14.91
C ALA A 19 -20.44 -40.22 -14.06
N CYS A 20 -20.35 -40.36 -12.74
CA CYS A 20 -20.27 -39.19 -11.87
C CYS A 20 -18.83 -38.66 -11.98
N LEU A 21 -18.54 -38.03 -13.12
CA LEU A 21 -17.29 -37.35 -13.38
C LEU A 21 -17.23 -36.21 -12.36
N VAL A 22 -16.47 -36.41 -11.28
CA VAL A 22 -16.18 -35.36 -10.31
C VAL A 22 -15.33 -34.34 -11.06
N VAL A 23 -15.98 -33.34 -11.63
CA VAL A 23 -15.30 -32.15 -12.15
C VAL A 23 -14.81 -31.41 -10.93
N PHE A 24 -13.58 -31.72 -10.52
CA PHE A 24 -12.84 -30.90 -9.57
C PHE A 24 -12.48 -29.62 -10.31
N ALA A 25 -13.38 -28.64 -10.26
CA ALA A 25 -13.11 -27.31 -10.76
C ALA A 25 -11.97 -26.74 -9.92
N ALA A 26 -10.77 -26.68 -10.49
CA ALA A 26 -9.66 -25.96 -9.90
C ALA A 26 -10.11 -24.49 -9.78
N MET A 27 -10.44 -24.06 -8.57
CA MET A 27 -10.67 -22.65 -8.30
C MET A 27 -9.33 -21.93 -8.48
N PRO A 28 -9.27 -20.86 -9.26
CA PRO A 28 -8.06 -20.05 -9.34
C PRO A 28 -7.78 -19.50 -7.95
N ALA A 29 -6.54 -19.68 -7.47
CA ALA A 29 -6.05 -18.96 -6.31
C ALA A 29 -6.08 -17.47 -6.67
N ALA A 30 -7.01 -16.74 -6.06
CA ALA A 30 -7.07 -15.30 -6.23
C ALA A 30 -5.81 -14.71 -5.57
N ALA A 31 -4.99 -14.03 -6.36
CA ALA A 31 -3.90 -13.21 -5.83
C ALA A 31 -4.49 -12.23 -4.81
N GLN A 32 -3.95 -12.23 -3.60
CA GLN A 32 -4.39 -11.30 -2.56
C GLN A 32 -3.56 -10.04 -2.68
N ASP A 33 -4.14 -9.01 -3.27
CA ASP A 33 -3.52 -7.68 -3.34
C ASP A 33 -3.63 -7.01 -1.96
N LEU A 34 -2.50 -6.77 -1.32
CA LEU A 34 -2.41 -6.04 -0.06
C LEU A 34 -2.46 -4.54 -0.36
N ARG A 35 -3.34 -3.79 0.29
CA ARG A 35 -3.36 -2.32 0.19
C ARG A 35 -2.93 -1.71 1.53
N VAL A 36 -1.98 -0.79 1.47
CA VAL A 36 -1.47 -0.05 2.63
C VAL A 36 -1.25 1.40 2.23
N GLU A 37 -1.47 2.34 3.13
CA GLU A 37 -1.14 3.75 2.88
C GLU A 37 0.34 4.02 3.21
N VAL A 38 0.92 5.07 2.63
CA VAL A 38 2.24 5.57 3.03
C VAL A 38 2.25 5.89 4.53
N ASP A 39 3.31 5.48 5.21
CA ASP A 39 3.53 5.58 6.65
C ASP A 39 2.54 4.78 7.52
N HIS A 40 1.75 3.90 6.90
CA HIS A 40 0.87 2.97 7.61
C HIS A 40 1.39 1.53 7.54
N ALA A 41 0.93 0.74 8.52
CA ALA A 41 1.24 -0.68 8.60
C ALA A 41 -0.02 -1.53 8.44
N PHE A 42 0.06 -2.57 7.61
CA PHE A 42 -0.96 -3.62 7.49
C PHE A 42 -0.50 -4.87 8.25
N LEU A 43 -1.34 -5.37 9.15
CA LEU A 43 -1.10 -6.63 9.86
C LEU A 43 -1.65 -7.81 9.07
N LEU A 44 -0.76 -8.66 8.58
CA LEU A 44 -1.10 -9.92 7.96
C LEU A 44 -0.96 -11.07 8.97
N ARG A 45 -2.04 -11.83 9.13
CA ARG A 45 -2.09 -13.04 9.97
C ARG A 45 -2.17 -14.27 9.08
N LEU A 46 -1.23 -15.19 9.26
CA LEU A 46 -1.17 -16.44 8.51
C LEU A 46 -1.79 -17.59 9.30
N ASP A 47 -2.44 -18.51 8.60
CA ASP A 47 -2.96 -19.75 9.19
C ASP A 47 -1.86 -20.77 9.50
N THR A 48 -0.76 -20.70 8.74
CA THR A 48 0.41 -21.60 8.80
C THR A 48 1.70 -20.78 8.98
N ASP A 49 2.74 -21.40 9.53
CA ASP A 49 4.03 -20.76 9.77
C ASP A 49 4.73 -20.43 8.44
N ALA A 50 5.11 -19.17 8.25
CA ALA A 50 6.01 -18.75 7.19
C ALA A 50 7.46 -19.08 7.54
N ASP A 51 8.19 -19.61 6.57
CA ASP A 51 9.63 -19.90 6.67
C ASP A 51 10.45 -18.90 5.84
N LEU A 52 9.93 -18.50 4.69
CA LEU A 52 10.54 -17.49 3.83
C LEU A 52 9.57 -16.35 3.55
N VAL A 53 10.04 -15.12 3.77
CA VAL A 53 9.31 -13.91 3.38
C VAL A 53 10.22 -12.98 2.60
N TYR A 54 9.75 -12.51 1.46
CA TYR A 54 10.54 -11.69 0.55
C TYR A 54 9.69 -10.58 -0.09
N ILE A 55 10.25 -9.36 -0.10
CA ILE A 55 9.73 -8.19 -0.82
C ILE A 55 10.65 -7.92 -2.01
N ALA A 56 10.06 -7.75 -3.20
CA ALA A 56 10.81 -7.51 -4.43
C ALA A 56 11.55 -6.14 -4.43
N ASN A 57 10.91 -5.09 -3.92
CA ASN A 57 11.49 -3.76 -3.80
C ASN A 57 11.26 -3.17 -2.38
N PRO A 58 12.29 -3.15 -1.51
CA PRO A 58 12.17 -2.63 -0.15
C PRO A 58 12.11 -1.10 -0.07
N SER A 59 12.29 -0.36 -1.17
CA SER A 59 12.11 1.11 -1.18
C SER A 59 10.64 1.52 -1.27
N ILE A 60 9.74 0.61 -1.69
CA ILE A 60 8.30 0.86 -1.81
C ILE A 60 7.58 0.46 -0.53
N ALA A 61 7.84 -0.74 -0.03
CA ALA A 61 7.28 -1.27 1.20
C ALA A 61 8.33 -2.07 1.96
N ASP A 62 8.21 -2.11 3.29
CA ASP A 62 9.07 -2.90 4.18
C ASP A 62 8.25 -3.94 4.94
N ILE A 63 8.91 -4.93 5.52
CA ILE A 63 8.27 -5.97 6.33
C ILE A 63 8.96 -6.15 7.67
N SER A 64 8.15 -6.26 8.73
CA SER A 64 8.59 -6.65 10.06
C SER A 64 7.92 -7.96 10.48
N VAL A 65 8.74 -8.95 10.83
CA VAL A 65 8.29 -10.28 11.24
C VAL A 65 8.25 -10.33 12.77
N GLU A 66 7.06 -10.35 13.36
CA GLU A 66 6.91 -10.49 14.83
C GLU A 66 6.91 -11.98 15.23
N SER A 67 6.25 -12.81 14.44
CA SER A 67 6.24 -14.27 14.60
C SER A 67 6.05 -14.93 13.24
N PRO A 68 6.26 -16.26 13.10
CA PRO A 68 6.04 -16.97 11.84
C PRO A 68 4.62 -16.83 11.26
N ARG A 69 3.65 -16.34 12.05
CA ARG A 69 2.26 -16.12 11.61
C ARG A 69 1.81 -14.66 11.65
N MET A 70 2.64 -13.74 12.13
CA MET A 70 2.26 -12.33 12.26
C MET A 70 3.33 -11.46 11.60
N LEU A 71 2.92 -10.84 10.50
CA LEU A 71 3.76 -10.02 9.63
C LEU A 71 3.16 -8.63 9.52
N PHE A 72 3.98 -7.60 9.69
CA PHE A 72 3.61 -6.22 9.44
C PHE A 72 4.21 -5.76 8.12
N PHE A 73 3.37 -5.28 7.21
CA PHE A 73 3.80 -4.62 5.97
C PHE A 73 3.67 -3.13 6.14
N ILE A 74 4.75 -2.39 5.90
CA ILE A 74 4.81 -0.94 6.07
C ILE A 74 4.92 -0.29 4.70
N GLY A 75 4.00 0.62 4.37
CA GLY A 75 4.09 1.41 3.15
C GLY A 75 5.10 2.54 3.32
N LEU A 76 6.15 2.60 2.49
CA LEU A 76 7.17 3.65 2.56
C LEU A 76 6.98 4.71 1.48
N THR A 77 6.87 4.29 0.23
CA THR A 77 6.73 5.19 -0.92
C THR A 77 5.57 4.70 -1.78
N PRO A 78 4.73 5.59 -2.35
CA PRO A 78 3.65 5.18 -3.23
C PRO A 78 4.17 4.33 -4.39
N GLY A 79 3.50 3.21 -4.64
CA GLY A 79 3.92 2.26 -5.67
C GLY A 79 3.32 0.88 -5.48
N GLN A 80 3.72 -0.05 -6.35
CA GLN A 80 3.33 -1.45 -6.27
C GLN A 80 4.60 -2.30 -6.25
N THR A 81 4.68 -3.26 -5.33
CA THR A 81 5.82 -4.17 -5.19
C THR A 81 5.35 -5.58 -4.85
N GLY A 82 6.02 -6.59 -5.41
CA GLY A 82 5.64 -7.99 -5.22
C GLY A 82 6.08 -8.53 -3.86
N ILE A 83 5.29 -9.44 -3.31
CA ILE A 83 5.56 -10.18 -2.08
C ILE A 83 5.45 -11.68 -2.28
N TYR A 84 6.32 -12.40 -1.57
CA TYR A 84 6.41 -13.85 -1.62
C TYR A 84 6.56 -14.37 -0.19
N ILE A 85 5.59 -15.16 0.25
CA ILE A 85 5.57 -15.81 1.56
C ILE A 85 5.42 -17.31 1.31
N LEU A 86 6.39 -18.09 1.79
CA LEU A 86 6.43 -19.54 1.59
C LEU A 86 6.56 -20.27 2.92
N ASP A 87 6.05 -21.49 2.96
CA ASP A 87 6.29 -22.41 4.06
C ASP A 87 7.66 -23.10 3.94
N ARG A 88 7.99 -23.94 4.93
CA ARG A 88 9.27 -24.66 4.99
C ARG A 88 9.46 -25.68 3.86
N ASP A 89 8.37 -26.15 3.28
CA ASP A 89 8.40 -27.12 2.18
C ASP A 89 8.48 -26.41 0.81
N GLY A 90 8.49 -25.07 0.80
CA GLY A 90 8.55 -24.24 -0.40
C GLY A 90 7.19 -24.07 -1.08
N ASN A 91 6.09 -24.38 -0.40
CA ASN A 91 4.76 -24.07 -0.91
C ASN A 91 4.47 -22.59 -0.72
N GLU A 92 3.85 -22.00 -1.74
CA GLU A 92 3.38 -20.62 -1.72
C GLU A 92 2.22 -20.48 -0.73
N LEU A 93 2.46 -19.78 0.39
CA LEU A 93 1.40 -19.38 1.31
C LEU A 93 0.66 -18.17 0.74
N ILE A 94 1.43 -17.15 0.33
CA ILE A 94 0.92 -15.94 -0.31
C ILE A 94 1.92 -15.48 -1.35
N VAL A 95 1.43 -15.28 -2.58
CA VAL A 95 2.13 -14.60 -3.66
C VAL A 95 1.20 -13.55 -4.23
N GLY A 96 1.65 -12.30 -4.26
CA GLY A 96 0.82 -11.18 -4.66
C GLY A 96 1.57 -9.87 -4.63
N ASP A 97 0.82 -8.78 -4.69
CA ASP A 97 1.38 -7.43 -4.68
C ASP A 97 0.97 -6.66 -3.43
N VAL A 98 1.88 -5.81 -2.95
CA VAL A 98 1.60 -4.74 -1.99
C VAL A 98 1.48 -3.44 -2.78
N ILE A 99 0.30 -2.85 -2.71
CA ILE A 99 -0.02 -1.57 -3.31
C ILE A 99 0.01 -0.53 -2.20
N VAL A 100 1.01 0.36 -2.25
CA VAL A 100 1.17 1.48 -1.34
C VAL A 100 0.48 2.71 -1.95
N THR A 101 -0.61 3.15 -1.33
CA THR A 101 -1.31 4.37 -1.74
C THR A 101 -0.78 5.58 -0.97
N PRO A 102 -0.72 6.77 -1.57
CA PRO A 102 -0.48 8.00 -0.80
C PRO A 102 -1.48 8.10 0.34
N ASN A 103 -1.03 8.53 1.52
CA ASN A 103 -1.94 8.89 2.60
C ASN A 103 -2.71 10.15 2.17
N GLU A 104 -4.03 10.13 2.24
CA GLU A 104 -4.86 11.22 1.72
C GLU A 104 -4.90 12.42 2.69
N ASN A 105 -4.23 12.34 3.86
CA ASN A 105 -4.13 13.39 4.86
C ASN A 105 -2.85 14.26 4.76
N HIS A 106 -2.20 14.32 3.59
CA HIS A 106 -1.07 15.24 3.34
C HIS A 106 -1.53 16.69 3.10
N GLU A 107 -2.68 17.07 3.66
CA GLU A 107 -3.33 18.35 3.45
C GLU A 107 -3.03 19.29 4.64
N VAL A 108 -2.52 20.48 4.36
CA VAL A 108 -2.03 21.45 5.35
C VAL A 108 -2.68 22.79 5.09
N THR A 109 -3.66 23.13 5.91
CA THR A 109 -4.33 24.42 5.85
C THR A 109 -3.59 25.50 6.64
N LEU A 110 -2.99 26.46 5.92
CA LEU A 110 -2.41 27.68 6.47
C LEU A 110 -3.47 28.77 6.64
N ASN A 111 -3.99 28.93 7.85
CA ASN A 111 -4.85 30.05 8.20
C ASN A 111 -4.02 31.29 8.57
N ARG A 112 -4.12 32.36 7.77
CA ARG A 112 -3.45 33.65 7.97
C ARG A 112 -4.49 34.70 8.34
N ASN A 113 -4.06 35.85 8.89
CA ASN A 113 -4.93 36.98 9.31
C ASN A 113 -5.82 37.59 8.20
N ILE A 114 -5.79 37.01 7.01
CA ILE A 114 -6.23 37.52 5.71
C ILE A 114 -6.88 36.43 4.83
N GLY A 115 -6.95 35.19 5.31
CA GLY A 115 -7.47 34.07 4.53
C GLY A 115 -6.89 32.73 4.94
N GLU A 116 -7.57 31.69 4.51
CA GLU A 116 -7.20 30.29 4.69
C GLU A 116 -6.60 29.74 3.40
N LEU A 117 -5.47 29.04 3.51
CA LEU A 117 -4.67 28.58 2.39
C LEU A 117 -4.35 27.10 2.60
N THR A 118 -5.10 26.20 1.99
CA THR A 118 -4.82 24.77 2.07
C THR A 118 -3.58 24.40 1.25
N PHE A 119 -2.82 23.38 1.61
CA PHE A 119 -1.60 22.91 0.92
C PHE A 119 -1.58 21.40 0.87
N SER A 120 -0.91 20.81 -0.11
CA SER A 120 -0.59 19.38 -0.11
C SER A 120 0.92 19.19 0.01
N CYS A 121 1.37 18.33 0.93
CA CYS A 121 2.77 18.23 1.33
C CYS A 121 3.31 16.80 1.27
N ALA A 122 4.24 16.53 0.35
CA ALA A 122 5.21 15.42 0.41
C ALA A 122 6.24 15.50 -0.74
N PRO A 123 7.57 15.60 -0.54
CA PRO A 123 8.36 16.12 0.59
C PRO A 123 8.47 17.67 0.61
N ARG A 124 7.72 18.36 -0.25
CA ARG A 124 7.64 19.84 -0.33
C ARG A 124 6.19 20.25 -0.57
N CYS A 125 5.78 21.35 0.05
CA CYS A 125 4.38 21.77 0.12
C CYS A 125 3.99 22.70 -1.04
N VAL A 126 2.79 22.49 -1.58
CA VAL A 126 2.20 23.31 -2.64
C VAL A 126 0.78 23.72 -2.24
N LEU A 127 0.37 24.96 -2.55
CA LEU A 127 -0.93 25.50 -2.19
C LEU A 127 -2.05 24.75 -2.94
N ILE A 128 -3.13 24.42 -2.25
CA ILE A 128 -4.39 24.00 -2.81
C ILE A 128 -5.47 25.02 -2.42
N GLU A 129 -5.97 25.75 -3.42
CA GLU A 129 -7.09 26.67 -3.27
C GLU A 129 -8.40 25.86 -3.26
N GLU A 130 -9.00 25.70 -2.08
CA GLU A 130 -10.32 25.08 -1.94
C GLU A 130 -11.41 25.95 -2.61
N GLN A 131 -12.13 25.38 -3.59
CA GLN A 131 -13.29 26.02 -4.20
C GLN A 131 -14.46 26.07 -3.21
N GLY A 132 -14.53 27.11 -2.38
CA GLY A 132 -15.68 27.26 -1.47
C GLY A 132 -15.83 28.56 -0.69
N GLN A 133 -14.75 29.29 -0.37
CA GLN A 133 -14.88 30.55 0.37
C GLN A 133 -14.43 31.74 -0.47
N VAL A 134 -15.44 32.44 -1.00
CA VAL A 134 -15.32 33.58 -1.90
C VAL A 134 -14.54 34.75 -1.26
N LEU A 135 -13.53 35.20 -2.02
CA LEU A 135 -12.74 36.43 -1.93
C LEU A 135 -13.38 37.61 -1.15
N THR A 136 -12.66 38.14 -0.15
CA THR A 136 -12.39 39.59 0.00
C THR A 136 -11.17 39.82 0.89
N GLY A 137 -10.01 40.16 0.31
CA GLY A 137 -8.89 40.75 1.07
C GLY A 137 -7.58 39.95 1.08
N ALA A 138 -6.98 39.69 -0.08
CA ALA A 138 -5.56 39.34 -0.13
C ALA A 138 -4.72 40.59 0.23
N PRO A 139 -3.84 40.57 1.25
CA PRO A 139 -2.77 41.53 1.39
C PRO A 139 -1.66 41.11 0.44
N ASP A 140 -1.36 42.04 -0.44
CA ASP A 140 -0.17 42.09 -1.25
C ASP A 140 1.06 42.08 -0.32
N LEU A 141 1.84 40.98 -0.31
CA LEU A 141 3.10 40.88 0.44
C LEU A 141 4.30 41.30 -0.42
N SER A 142 4.21 42.48 -1.01
CA SER A 142 5.24 43.06 -1.86
C SER A 142 6.10 44.14 -1.17
N GLY A 143 6.17 44.21 0.17
CA GLY A 143 7.08 45.18 0.81
C GLY A 143 7.38 44.98 2.31
N VAL A 144 8.61 45.37 2.69
CA VAL A 144 9.28 45.38 4.03
C VAL A 144 10.22 44.17 4.21
N GLY A 145 11.54 44.24 4.05
CA GLY A 145 12.47 45.37 3.92
C GLY A 145 13.02 45.84 5.27
N GLY A 146 14.09 45.21 5.79
CA GLY A 146 14.89 45.75 6.90
C GLY A 146 15.72 44.71 7.68
N ASP A 147 17.02 44.64 7.41
CA ASP A 147 18.07 43.94 8.17
C ASP A 147 18.63 44.87 9.27
N PRO A 148 18.79 44.40 10.51
CA PRO A 148 19.75 45.05 11.41
C PRO A 148 20.59 44.05 12.22
N GLY A 149 21.92 44.15 12.05
CA GLY A 149 22.81 44.15 13.22
C GLY A 149 23.74 42.95 13.36
N GLU A 150 24.51 42.67 12.32
CA GLU A 150 25.80 41.97 12.45
C GLU A 150 26.88 43.03 12.76
N GLU A 151 27.35 43.14 14.01
CA GLU A 151 28.72 43.58 14.35
C GLU A 151 29.01 43.37 15.85
N ALA A 152 29.87 42.40 16.20
CA ALA A 152 30.48 42.29 17.52
C ALA A 152 31.86 43.00 17.49
N PRO A 153 32.26 43.76 18.53
CA PRO A 153 33.50 44.54 18.50
C PRO A 153 34.76 43.68 18.64
N ASP A 154 35.72 43.93 17.75
CA ASP A 154 37.07 43.38 17.73
C ASP A 154 37.93 43.96 18.88
N LEU A 155 38.44 43.08 19.74
CA LEU A 155 39.30 43.40 20.88
C LEU A 155 40.78 43.02 20.64
N SER A 156 41.21 42.90 19.38
CA SER A 156 42.57 42.48 19.00
C SER A 156 43.36 43.52 18.18
N ALA A 157 42.80 44.69 17.85
CA ALA A 157 43.41 45.63 16.90
C ALA A 157 44.06 46.92 17.48
N LEU A 158 44.14 47.09 18.80
CA LEU A 158 44.92 48.20 19.39
C LEU A 158 46.21 47.68 20.04
N GLY A 159 47.04 47.06 19.20
CA GLY A 159 48.47 46.92 19.43
C GLY A 159 49.19 48.24 19.13
N ILE A 160 49.23 49.13 20.11
CA ILE A 160 50.16 50.26 20.15
C ILE A 160 50.90 50.24 21.49
N GLU A 161 52.22 50.48 21.38
CA GLU A 161 53.31 50.38 22.34
C GLU A 161 53.09 50.97 23.75
#